data_AF-A0A655FSN1-F1
#
_entry.id   AF-A0A655FSN1-F1
#
_cell.length_a   1.000
_cell.length_b   1.000
_cell.length_c   1.000
_cell.angle_alpha   90.00
_cell.angle_beta   90.00
_cell.angle_gamma   90.00
#
_symmetry.space_group_name_H-M   'P 1'
#
loop_
_entity.id
_entity.type
_entity.pdbx_description
1 polymer ?
#
loop_
_entity_poly.entity_id
_entity_poly.type
_entity_poly.pdbx_seq_one_letter_code
_entity_poly.pdbx_strand_id
1 'polypeptide(L)'
;MGRGFGLNLSVVTDPAKSRPLFGPGGLGTFSWPGAYGTWWQADPSADLILLYLIQHCPDLSVDAAAAVAGNPSLAKLRTAQPKFVRRTYRALGL
;
A
#
# COMPACT_ATOMS: atom_id res chain seq x y z
N MET A 1 8.61 1.73 -12.88
CA MET A 1 8.05 1.60 -11.52
C MET A 1 8.54 2.64 -10.52
N GLY A 2 9.74 3.23 -10.67
CA GLY A 2 10.25 4.22 -9.69
C GLY A 2 10.50 3.64 -8.30
N ARG A 3 10.70 2.32 -8.22
CA ARG A 3 11.05 1.60 -6.99
C ARG A 3 12.21 0.66 -7.26
N GLY A 4 13.04 0.45 -6.25
CA GLY A 4 14.05 -0.59 -6.15
C GLY A 4 13.81 -1.49 -4.94
N PHE A 5 14.82 -2.27 -4.59
CA PHE A 5 14.81 -3.17 -3.45
C PHE A 5 16.03 -2.90 -2.58
N GLY A 6 15.81 -2.66 -1.29
CA GLY A 6 16.86 -2.42 -0.30
C GLY A 6 17.15 -3.67 0.53
N LEU A 7 17.33 -3.50 1.84
CA LEU A 7 17.50 -4.61 2.79
C LEU A 7 16.14 -5.27 3.07
N ASN A 8 15.72 -6.19 2.19
CA ASN A 8 14.45 -6.95 2.25
C ASN A 8 13.15 -6.14 2.05
N LEU A 9 13.25 -4.91 1.55
CA LEU A 9 12.11 -4.00 1.46
C LEU A 9 12.05 -3.32 0.10
N SER A 10 10.85 -3.00 -0.37
CA SER A 10 10.68 -2.14 -1.54
C SER A 10 11.01 -0.70 -1.16
N VAL A 11 11.81 -0.01 -1.97
CA VAL A 11 12.25 1.38 -1.73
C VAL A 11 11.86 2.27 -2.90
N VAL A 12 11.34 3.46 -2.66
CA VAL A 12 11.06 4.46 -3.70
C VAL A 12 12.38 5.10 -4.16
N THR A 13 12.68 4.98 -5.46
CA THR A 13 13.88 5.56 -6.10
C THR A 13 13.56 6.73 -7.03
N ASP A 14 12.30 6.82 -7.49
CA ASP A 14 11.78 7.94 -8.29
C ASP A 14 10.31 8.16 -7.90
N PRO A 15 10.00 9.14 -7.03
CA PRO A 15 8.65 9.38 -6.55
C PRO A 15 7.65 9.72 -7.66
N ALA A 16 8.08 10.43 -8.71
CA ALA A 16 7.21 10.81 -9.82
C ALA A 16 6.78 9.58 -10.63
N LYS A 17 7.69 8.63 -10.87
CA LYS A 17 7.37 7.35 -11.53
C LYS A 17 6.65 6.35 -10.63
N SER A 18 6.85 6.40 -9.32
CA SER A 18 6.22 5.47 -8.37
C SER A 18 4.76 5.80 -8.08
N ARG A 19 4.47 7.09 -7.91
CA ARG A 19 3.19 7.57 -7.37
C ARG A 19 1.92 7.14 -8.13
N PRO A 20 1.90 7.07 -9.47
CA PRO A 20 0.71 6.62 -10.19
C PRO A 20 0.25 5.22 -9.79
N LEU A 21 1.18 4.28 -9.60
CA LEU A 21 0.88 2.88 -9.34
C LEU A 21 0.82 2.55 -7.84
N PHE A 22 1.72 3.11 -7.03
CA PHE A 22 1.89 2.70 -5.63
C PHE A 22 1.33 3.71 -4.62
N GLY A 23 0.89 4.88 -5.06
CA GLY A 23 0.45 5.95 -4.16
C GLY A 23 1.60 6.83 -3.66
N PRO A 24 1.32 7.75 -2.73
CA PRO A 24 2.31 8.71 -2.25
C PRO A 24 3.40 8.06 -1.38
N GLY A 25 4.57 8.67 -1.41
CA GLY A 25 5.80 8.25 -0.75
C GLY A 25 6.98 8.97 -1.40
N GLY A 26 7.74 9.72 -0.63
CA GLY A 26 8.91 10.45 -1.12
C GLY A 26 10.13 9.56 -1.34
N LEU A 27 11.23 10.18 -1.77
CA LEU A 27 12.47 9.46 -2.07
C LEU A 27 12.97 8.71 -0.83
N GLY A 28 13.30 7.43 -0.99
CA GLY A 28 13.74 6.60 0.12
C GLY A 28 12.61 5.99 0.95
N THR A 29 11.33 6.27 0.66
CA THR A 29 10.21 5.59 1.32
C THR A 29 10.34 4.08 1.15
N PHE A 30 10.30 3.33 2.25
CA PHE A 30 10.39 1.88 2.24
C PHE A 30 9.17 1.21 2.87
N SER A 31 8.80 0.04 2.34
CA SER A 31 7.54 -0.64 2.69
C SER A 31 7.54 -2.13 2.36
N TRP A 32 6.66 -2.89 3.02
CA TRP A 32 6.31 -4.25 2.62
C TRP A 32 4.83 -4.56 2.90
N PRO A 33 4.11 -5.27 1.99
CA PRO A 33 2.75 -5.73 2.28
C PRO A 33 2.78 -6.87 3.30
N GLY A 34 1.74 -6.99 4.13
CA GLY A 34 1.55 -8.17 4.98
C GLY A 34 0.42 -9.07 4.47
N ALA A 35 0.53 -10.36 4.77
CA ALA A 35 -0.35 -11.40 4.21
C ALA A 35 -1.84 -11.20 4.56
N TYR A 36 -2.15 -10.58 5.70
CA TYR A 36 -3.52 -10.41 6.20
C TYR A 36 -4.11 -9.04 5.81
N GLY A 37 -3.65 -8.48 4.69
CA GLY A 37 -4.09 -7.17 4.17
C GLY A 37 -3.50 -5.97 4.90
N THR A 38 -2.56 -6.18 5.82
CA THR A 38 -1.82 -5.11 6.50
C THR A 38 -0.86 -4.41 5.55
N TRP A 39 -0.57 -3.14 5.83
CA TRP A 39 0.43 -2.36 5.09
C TRP A 39 1.19 -1.45 6.05
N TRP A 40 2.46 -1.20 5.74
CA TRP A 40 3.21 -0.14 6.40
C TRP A 40 4.17 0.52 5.42
N GLN A 41 4.48 1.79 5.65
CA GLN A 41 5.57 2.47 4.98
C GLN A 41 6.21 3.51 5.91
N ALA A 42 7.53 3.62 5.84
CA ALA A 42 8.30 4.69 6.46
C ALA A 42 8.84 5.60 5.37
N ASP A 43 8.54 6.88 5.46
CA ASP A 43 8.93 7.93 4.53
C ASP A 43 9.88 8.90 5.22
N PRO A 44 11.21 8.68 5.10
CA PRO A 44 12.19 9.54 5.76
C PRO A 44 12.20 10.97 5.21
N SER A 45 11.68 11.19 3.99
CA SER A 45 11.60 12.54 3.41
C SER A 45 10.50 13.40 4.04
N ALA A 46 9.56 12.78 4.75
CA ALA A 46 8.42 13.42 5.39
C ALA A 46 8.36 13.21 6.91
N ASP A 47 9.40 12.61 7.51
CA ASP A 47 9.43 12.21 8.93
C ASP A 47 8.17 11.45 9.37
N LEU A 48 7.73 10.50 8.54
CA LEU A 48 6.43 9.83 8.68
C LEU A 48 6.58 8.31 8.66
N ILE A 49 5.92 7.64 9.62
CA ILE A 49 5.63 6.21 9.55
C ILE A 49 4.12 6.04 9.51
N LEU A 50 3.64 5.35 8.48
CA LEU A 50 2.24 5.01 8.31
C LEU A 50 2.03 3.52 8.53
N LEU A 51 1.15 3.15 9.46
CA LEU A 51 0.75 1.77 9.74
C LEU A 51 -0.74 1.58 9.43
N TYR A 52 -1.05 0.51 8.70
CA TYR A 52 -2.41 0.07 8.40
C TYR A 52 -2.55 -1.39 8.84
N LEU A 53 -3.21 -1.59 9.97
CA LEU A 53 -3.36 -2.90 10.62
C LEU A 53 -4.82 -3.35 10.55
N ILE A 54 -5.09 -4.33 9.69
CA ILE A 54 -6.35 -5.06 9.61
C ILE A 54 -6.10 -6.55 9.74
N GLN A 55 -7.15 -7.34 9.89
CA GLN A 55 -7.08 -8.79 10.01
C GLN A 55 -7.95 -9.45 8.93
N HIS A 56 -7.57 -9.25 7.68
CA HIS A 56 -8.26 -9.86 6.55
C HIS A 56 -7.44 -11.02 6.00
N CYS A 57 -7.80 -12.25 6.37
CA CYS A 57 -7.24 -13.43 5.74
C CYS A 57 -7.74 -13.50 4.29
N PRO A 58 -6.87 -13.35 3.28
CA PRO A 58 -7.29 -13.44 1.89
C PRO A 58 -7.64 -14.89 1.56
N ASP A 59 -8.66 -15.08 0.71
CA ASP A 59 -8.84 -16.36 0.04
C ASP A 59 -7.70 -16.54 -0.97
N LEU A 60 -6.92 -17.60 -0.80
CA LEU A 60 -5.77 -17.96 -1.64
C LEU A 60 -6.13 -19.03 -2.67
N SER A 61 -7.41 -19.39 -2.79
CA SER A 61 -7.90 -20.30 -3.81
C SER A 61 -7.73 -19.72 -5.22
N VAL A 62 -7.68 -20.62 -6.22
CA VAL A 62 -7.66 -20.22 -7.64
C VAL A 62 -8.91 -19.45 -8.06
N ASP A 63 -10.01 -19.60 -7.32
CA ASP A 63 -11.31 -18.96 -7.57
C ASP A 63 -11.47 -17.61 -6.86
N ALA A 64 -10.44 -17.14 -6.15
CA ALA A 64 -10.48 -15.90 -5.38
C ALA A 64 -10.87 -14.66 -6.22
N ALA A 65 -10.62 -14.68 -7.53
CA ALA A 65 -11.06 -13.62 -8.43
C ALA A 65 -12.59 -13.62 -8.62
N ALA A 66 -13.21 -14.79 -8.79
CA ALA A 66 -14.65 -14.95 -8.90
C ALA A 66 -15.37 -14.60 -7.59
N ALA A 67 -14.78 -14.98 -6.45
CA ALA A 67 -15.28 -14.66 -5.12
C ALA A 67 -15.40 -13.14 -4.87
N VAL A 68 -14.52 -12.33 -5.46
CA VAL A 68 -14.60 -10.86 -5.32
C VAL A 68 -15.59 -10.21 -6.28
N ALA A 69 -15.79 -10.76 -7.48
CA ALA A 69 -16.75 -10.22 -8.45
C ALA A 69 -18.19 -10.25 -7.92
N GLY A 70 -18.55 -11.26 -7.11
CA GLY A 70 -19.87 -11.39 -6.48
C GLY A 70 -20.01 -10.68 -5.13
N ASN A 71 -18.93 -10.13 -4.54
CA ASN A 71 -18.96 -9.62 -3.18
C ASN A 71 -18.46 -8.16 -3.10
N PRO A 72 -19.38 -7.17 -3.05
CA PRO A 72 -19.02 -5.75 -2.99
C PRO A 72 -18.27 -5.35 -1.72
N SER A 73 -18.36 -6.13 -0.63
CA SER A 73 -17.58 -5.89 0.59
C SER A 73 -16.09 -6.24 0.41
N LEU A 74 -15.79 -7.36 -0.27
CA LEU A 74 -14.43 -7.75 -0.64
C LEU A 74 -13.81 -6.75 -1.62
N ALA A 75 -14.58 -6.26 -2.59
CA ALA A 75 -14.13 -5.21 -3.49
C ALA A 75 -13.79 -3.90 -2.75
N LYS A 76 -14.61 -3.51 -1.77
CA LYS A 76 -14.32 -2.35 -0.90
C LYS A 76 -13.02 -2.53 -0.12
N LEU A 77 -12.80 -3.71 0.47
CA LEU A 77 -11.58 -4.04 1.23
C LEU A 77 -10.31 -3.87 0.39
N ARG A 78 -10.30 -4.31 -0.87
CA ARG A 78 -9.17 -4.13 -1.80
C ARG A 78 -8.82 -2.66 -2.05
N THR A 79 -9.80 -1.76 -1.94
CA THR A 79 -9.57 -0.31 -2.13
C THR A 79 -9.30 0.46 -0.85
N ALA A 80 -9.50 -0.15 0.32
CA ALA A 80 -9.40 0.52 1.62
C ALA A 80 -7.96 0.97 1.91
N GLN A 81 -6.99 0.07 1.74
CA GLN A 81 -5.57 0.36 1.99
C GLN A 81 -5.04 1.49 1.09
N PRO A 82 -5.20 1.48 -0.25
CA PRO A 82 -4.71 2.58 -1.09
C PRO A 82 -5.38 3.93 -0.79
N LYS A 83 -6.67 3.91 -0.41
CA LYS A 83 -7.39 5.12 0.00
C LYS A 83 -6.88 5.66 1.32
N PHE A 84 -6.61 4.79 2.30
CA PHE A 84 -6.03 5.18 3.59
C PHE A 84 -4.71 5.92 3.38
N VAL A 85 -3.75 5.33 2.64
CA VAL A 85 -2.46 5.96 2.35
C VAL A 85 -2.63 7.32 1.67
N ARG A 86 -3.41 7.40 0.58
CA ARG A 86 -3.63 8.66 -0.15
C ARG A 86 -4.29 9.75 0.70
N ARG A 87 -5.25 9.39 1.54
CA ARG A 87 -5.97 10.34 2.38
C ARG A 87 -5.11 10.85 3.54
N THR A 88 -4.29 9.99 4.14
CA THR A 88 -3.37 10.40 5.21
C THR A 88 -2.33 11.39 4.70
N TYR A 89 -1.64 11.08 3.59
CA TYR A 89 -0.69 12.01 2.98
C TYR A 89 -1.35 13.35 2.63
N ARG A 90 -2.52 13.32 1.99
CA ARG A 90 -3.28 14.54 1.68
C ARG A 90 -3.63 15.34 2.93
N ALA A 91 -4.07 14.69 4.01
CA ALA A 91 -4.44 15.35 5.26
C ALA A 91 -3.24 16.01 5.96
N LEU A 92 -2.04 15.48 5.73
CA LEU A 92 -0.78 16.04 6.23
C LEU A 92 -0.17 17.10 5.28
N GLY A 93 -0.78 17.35 4.11
CA GLY A 93 -0.25 18.28 3.11
C GLY A 93 0.96 17.76 2.33
N LEU A 94 1.11 16.42 2.23
CA LEU A 94 2.20 15.70 1.57
C LEU A 94 1.81 15.12 0.20
#